data_AF-A0A7J5GPB3-F1
#
_entry.id   AF-A0A7J5GPB3-F1
#
_cell.length_a   1.000
_cell.length_b   1.000
_cell.length_c   1.000
_cell.angle_alpha   90.00
_cell.angle_beta   90.00
_cell.angle_gamma   90.00
#
_symmetry.space_group_name_H-M   'P 1'
#
loop_
_entity.id
_entity.type
_entity.pdbx_description
1 polymer ?
#
loop_
_entity_poly.entity_id
_entity_poly.type
_entity_poly.pdbx_seq_one_letter_code
_entity_poly.pdbx_strand_id
1 'polypeptide(L)'
;MRKIFYFIMLLFGITVANTACDDWTDMEPKFQEDMTQSSLPEEYYAQLRAYKKTDHPVAFGWFGNWTGNGATLEKCLAGLPDSVDFVSIWGNWRHLTEAQTKDLRYVQNVKGTKALMCFIVQN
;
A
#
# COMPACT_ATOMS: atom_id res chain seq x y z
N MET A 1 -7.45 59.84 27.05
CA MET A 1 -7.18 59.11 25.79
C MET A 1 -6.32 57.87 25.97
N ARG A 2 -5.18 57.92 26.68
CA ARG A 2 -4.30 56.74 26.90
C ARG A 2 -4.99 55.52 27.54
N LYS A 3 -5.86 55.72 28.54
CA LYS A 3 -6.62 54.65 29.21
C LYS A 3 -7.69 54.00 28.32
N ILE A 4 -8.31 54.79 27.44
CA ILE A 4 -9.30 54.31 26.47
C ILE A 4 -8.60 53.45 25.40
N PHE A 5 -7.41 53.88 24.96
CA PHE A 5 -6.59 53.12 24.01
C PHE A 5 -6.17 51.75 24.57
N TYR A 6 -5.77 51.68 25.86
CA TYR A 6 -5.50 50.39 26.52
C TYR A 6 -6.74 49.50 26.63
N PHE A 7 -7.92 50.09 26.87
CA PHE A 7 -9.17 49.34 26.94
C PHE A 7 -9.55 48.74 25.58
N ILE A 8 -9.35 49.50 24.49
CA ILE A 8 -9.60 49.03 23.12
C ILE A 8 -8.62 47.91 22.75
N MET A 9 -7.33 48.04 23.09
CA MET A 9 -6.36 46.96 22.86
C MET A 9 -6.68 45.69 23.64
N LEU A 10 -7.17 45.80 24.88
CA LEU A 10 -7.56 44.66 25.71
C LEU A 10 -8.77 43.93 25.09
N LEU A 11 -9.79 44.69 24.67
CA LEU A 11 -10.97 44.14 24.00
C LEU A 11 -10.62 43.42 22.69
N PHE A 12 -9.74 44.00 21.88
CA PHE A 12 -9.26 43.38 20.65
C PHE A 12 -8.47 42.09 20.94
N GLY A 13 -7.60 42.10 21.96
CA GLY A 13 -6.85 40.91 22.39
C GLY A 13 -7.73 39.75 22.84
N ILE A 14 -8.83 40.03 23.55
CA ILE A 14 -9.80 39.01 23.98
C ILE A 14 -10.55 38.42 22.77
N THR A 15 -10.92 39.24 21.78
CA THR A 15 -11.62 38.74 20.59
C THR A 15 -10.74 37.85 19.71
N VAL A 16 -9.45 38.17 19.56
CA VAL A 16 -8.52 37.37 18.74
C VAL A 16 -8.14 36.05 19.42
N ALA A 17 -8.17 35.99 20.75
CA ALA A 17 -7.90 34.76 21.49
C ALA A 17 -8.99 33.68 21.34
N ASN A 18 -10.22 34.07 20.96
CA ASN A 18 -11.35 33.14 20.81
C ASN A 18 -11.51 32.59 19.39
N THR A 19 -10.85 33.14 18.37
CA THR A 19 -10.93 32.66 16.97
C THR A 19 -9.80 31.70 16.57
N ALA A 20 -8.92 31.34 17.50
CA ALA A 20 -7.72 30.54 17.24
C ALA A 20 -7.87 29.05 17.59
N CYS A 21 -9.09 28.58 17.85
CA CYS A 21 -9.32 27.24 18.43
C CYS A 21 -10.48 26.46 17.78
N ASP A 22 -10.81 26.74 16.52
CA ASP A 22 -11.83 25.94 15.81
C ASP A 22 -11.21 24.68 15.15
N ASP A 23 -9.92 24.74 14.80
CA ASP A 23 -9.16 23.70 14.07
C ASP A 23 -9.11 22.35 14.80
N TRP A 24 -9.17 22.33 16.14
CA TRP A 24 -9.15 21.09 16.92
C TRP A 24 -10.49 20.34 16.96
N THR A 25 -11.59 21.01 16.58
CA THR A 25 -12.93 20.40 16.54
C THR A 25 -13.23 19.72 15.21
N ASP A 26 -12.45 20.01 14.19
CA ASP A 26 -12.61 19.42 12.87
C ASP A 26 -11.96 18.03 12.83
N MET A 27 -12.76 17.04 12.43
CA MET A 27 -12.29 15.67 12.23
C MET A 27 -11.46 15.58 10.96
N GLU A 28 -10.13 15.65 11.09
CA GLU A 28 -9.22 15.39 9.99
C GLU A 28 -8.82 13.90 9.89
N PRO A 29 -8.68 13.35 8.68
CA PRO A 29 -8.14 12.01 8.51
C PRO A 29 -6.67 11.99 8.97
N LYS A 30 -6.35 11.05 9.87
CA LYS A 30 -4.99 10.85 10.41
C LYS A 30 -3.91 10.68 9.33
N PHE A 31 -4.30 10.17 8.18
CA PHE A 31 -3.46 10.08 6.99
C PHE A 31 -4.21 10.79 5.85
N GLN A 32 -3.60 11.82 5.28
CA GLN A 32 -4.16 12.52 4.12
C GLN A 32 -3.93 11.77 2.80
N GLU A 33 -3.09 10.73 2.82
CA GLU A 33 -2.78 9.91 1.66
C GLU A 33 -3.87 8.86 1.40
N ASP A 34 -4.07 8.54 0.12
CA ASP A 34 -4.92 7.43 -0.29
C ASP A 34 -4.26 6.09 0.09
N MET A 35 -4.70 5.51 1.21
CA MET A 35 -4.20 4.23 1.71
C MET A 35 -4.73 3.01 0.92
N THR A 36 -5.55 3.23 -0.12
CA THR A 36 -6.07 2.15 -0.97
C THR A 36 -5.10 1.74 -2.06
N GLN A 37 -4.09 2.57 -2.36
CA GLN A 37 -3.05 2.29 -3.36
C GLN A 37 -1.67 2.40 -2.73
N SER A 38 -0.69 1.70 -3.32
CA SER A 38 0.72 1.92 -2.96
C SER A 38 1.16 3.27 -3.53
N SER A 39 1.55 4.21 -2.66
CA SER A 39 2.14 5.50 -3.03
C SER A 39 3.62 5.41 -3.42
N LEU A 40 4.15 4.20 -3.63
CA LEU A 40 5.57 3.99 -3.93
C LEU A 40 5.90 4.42 -5.37
N PRO A 41 6.99 5.19 -5.57
CA PRO A 41 7.38 5.67 -6.89
C PRO A 41 7.90 4.53 -7.78
N GLU A 42 7.86 4.71 -9.11
CA GLU A 42 8.40 3.72 -10.06
C GLU A 42 9.89 3.41 -9.81
N GLU A 43 10.66 4.37 -9.31
CA GLU A 43 12.07 4.16 -8.95
C GLU A 43 12.23 3.04 -7.90
N TYR A 44 11.32 2.97 -6.92
CA TYR A 44 11.31 1.91 -5.92
C TYR A 44 11.14 0.54 -6.58
N TYR A 45 10.16 0.41 -7.47
CA TYR A 45 9.90 -0.85 -8.17
C TYR A 45 11.02 -1.22 -9.14
N ALA A 46 11.67 -0.25 -9.77
CA ALA A 46 12.85 -0.47 -10.59
C ALA A 46 14.02 -1.05 -9.76
N GLN A 47 14.27 -0.49 -8.57
CA GLN A 47 15.27 -1.02 -7.64
C GLN A 47 14.91 -2.41 -7.13
N LEU A 48 13.64 -2.66 -6.80
CA LEU A 48 13.16 -3.98 -6.40
C LEU A 48 13.41 -5.05 -7.48
N ARG A 49 13.08 -4.73 -8.74
CA ARG A 49 13.35 -5.61 -9.88
C ARG A 49 14.85 -5.79 -10.15
N ALA A 50 15.67 -4.80 -9.83
CA ALA A 50 17.13 -4.90 -9.94
C ALA A 50 17.71 -5.80 -8.83
N TYR A 51 17.25 -5.64 -7.59
CA TYR A 51 17.60 -6.49 -6.45
C TYR A 51 17.33 -7.98 -6.75
N LYS A 52 16.14 -8.30 -7.27
CA LYS A 52 15.79 -9.70 -7.63
C LYS A 52 16.67 -10.33 -8.72
N LYS A 53 17.51 -9.54 -9.41
CA LYS A 53 18.47 -10.02 -10.42
C LYS A 53 19.88 -10.17 -9.87
N THR A 54 20.17 -9.66 -8.67
CA THR A 54 21.48 -9.81 -8.04
C THR A 54 21.68 -11.24 -7.54
N ASP A 55 22.92 -11.63 -7.26
CA ASP A 55 23.19 -12.84 -6.50
C ASP A 55 22.78 -12.63 -5.03
N HIS A 56 21.72 -13.31 -4.59
CA HIS A 56 21.17 -13.19 -3.23
C HIS A 56 20.44 -14.47 -2.83
N PRO A 57 20.25 -14.74 -1.52
CA PRO A 57 19.40 -15.83 -1.06
C PRO A 57 17.96 -15.60 -1.51
N VAL A 58 17.42 -16.55 -2.27
CA VAL A 58 16.07 -16.45 -2.82
C VAL A 58 15.01 -16.87 -1.80
N ALA A 59 13.91 -16.13 -1.75
CA ALA A 59 12.73 -16.45 -0.95
C ALA A 59 11.66 -17.14 -1.81
N PHE A 60 11.22 -18.31 -1.35
CA PHE A 60 10.23 -19.16 -2.01
C PHE A 60 9.05 -19.48 -1.09
N GLY A 61 7.86 -19.67 -1.66
CA GLY A 61 6.70 -20.19 -0.94
C GLY A 61 5.69 -20.93 -1.81
N TRP A 62 4.88 -21.78 -1.18
CA TRP A 62 3.66 -22.34 -1.77
C TRP A 62 2.49 -21.41 -1.48
N PHE A 63 1.87 -20.87 -2.53
CA PHE A 63 0.79 -19.91 -2.41
C PHE A 63 -0.55 -20.56 -2.79
N GLY A 64 -1.38 -20.83 -1.78
CA GLY A 64 -2.68 -21.47 -1.93
C GLY A 64 -3.84 -20.49 -1.87
N ASN A 65 -5.01 -20.95 -2.31
CA ASN A 65 -6.28 -20.20 -2.27
C ASN A 65 -6.23 -18.84 -3.00
N TRP A 66 -5.41 -18.73 -4.05
CA TRP A 66 -5.26 -17.52 -4.85
C TRP A 66 -6.52 -17.18 -5.63
N THR A 67 -7.10 -15.99 -5.40
CA THR A 67 -8.27 -15.45 -6.11
C THR A 67 -7.93 -14.19 -6.92
N GLY A 68 -6.84 -13.50 -6.59
CA GLY A 68 -6.41 -12.26 -7.26
C GLY A 68 -7.26 -11.04 -6.95
N ASN A 69 -8.19 -11.15 -5.98
CA ASN A 69 -9.02 -10.06 -5.47
C ASN A 69 -9.52 -10.36 -4.05
N GLY A 70 -10.03 -9.33 -3.38
CA GLY A 70 -10.64 -9.46 -2.04
C GLY A 70 -10.70 -8.12 -1.31
N ALA A 71 -11.37 -8.11 -0.16
CA ALA A 71 -11.32 -6.96 0.76
C ALA A 71 -9.94 -6.79 1.41
N THR A 72 -9.14 -7.87 1.45
CA THR A 72 -7.75 -7.87 1.88
C THR A 72 -6.86 -8.44 0.78
N LEU A 73 -5.55 -8.15 0.84
CA LEU A 73 -4.57 -8.69 -0.10
C LEU A 73 -4.13 -10.12 0.21
N GLU A 74 -4.72 -10.79 1.21
CA GLU A 74 -4.32 -12.13 1.65
C GLU A 74 -4.38 -13.17 0.51
N LYS A 75 -5.32 -13.02 -0.42
CA LYS A 75 -5.52 -13.92 -1.56
C LYS A 75 -5.04 -13.32 -2.89
N CYS A 76 -4.21 -12.28 -2.83
CA CYS A 76 -3.61 -11.61 -3.98
C CYS A 76 -2.09 -11.80 -3.95
N LEU A 77 -1.48 -12.11 -5.09
CA LEU A 77 -0.03 -12.13 -5.25
C LEU A 77 0.55 -10.74 -4.93
N ALA A 78 -0.18 -9.66 -5.21
CA ALA A 78 0.21 -8.30 -4.86
C ALA A 78 0.49 -8.13 -3.36
N GLY A 79 -0.17 -8.91 -2.50
CA GLY A 79 0.00 -8.91 -1.05
C GLY A 79 1.24 -9.66 -0.54
N LEU A 80 1.97 -10.36 -1.41
CA LEU A 80 3.23 -11.00 -1.02
C LEU A 80 4.28 -9.97 -0.61
N PRO A 81 5.12 -10.25 0.40
CA PRO A 81 6.26 -9.41 0.72
C PRO A 81 7.16 -9.18 -0.50
N ASP A 82 7.71 -7.98 -0.63
CA ASP A 82 8.49 -7.59 -1.81
C ASP A 82 9.76 -8.41 -2.00
N SER A 83 10.33 -8.92 -0.90
CA SER A 83 11.49 -9.82 -0.88
C SER A 83 11.19 -11.23 -1.43
N VAL A 84 9.94 -11.58 -1.72
CA VAL A 84 9.60 -12.88 -2.33
C VAL A 84 9.97 -12.89 -3.81
N ASP A 85 10.86 -13.79 -4.19
CA ASP A 85 11.34 -13.93 -5.57
C ASP A 85 10.37 -14.70 -6.45
N PHE A 86 9.89 -15.83 -5.94
CA PHE A 86 8.93 -16.65 -6.67
C PHE A 86 8.07 -17.52 -5.75
N VAL A 87 6.87 -17.84 -6.23
CA VAL A 87 5.94 -18.73 -5.53
C VAL A 87 5.47 -19.86 -6.44
N SER A 88 5.18 -21.02 -5.85
CA SER A 88 4.46 -22.10 -6.50
C SER A 88 2.98 -22.00 -6.19
N ILE A 89 2.15 -21.92 -7.22
CA ILE A 89 0.70 -21.76 -7.09
C ILE A 89 0.06 -23.12 -6.74
N TRP A 90 -0.31 -23.29 -5.47
CA TRP A 90 -0.87 -24.52 -4.93
C TRP A 90 -2.38 -24.60 -5.22
N GLY A 91 -2.72 -25.27 -6.33
CA GLY A 91 -4.09 -25.29 -6.87
C GLY A 91 -4.44 -23.98 -7.61
N ASN A 92 -5.61 -23.90 -8.25
CA ASN A 92 -6.09 -22.68 -8.93
C ASN A 92 -5.16 -22.06 -10.00
N TRP A 93 -4.23 -22.84 -10.57
CA TRP A 93 -3.33 -22.37 -11.63
C TRP A 93 -3.93 -22.48 -13.04
N ARG A 94 -5.04 -23.24 -13.20
CA ARG A 94 -5.76 -23.41 -14.47
C ARG A 94 -6.91 -22.42 -14.59
N HIS A 95 -7.27 -22.09 -15.84
CA HIS A 95 -8.46 -21.27 -16.16
C HIS A 95 -8.53 -19.96 -15.36
N LEU A 96 -7.45 -19.17 -15.44
CA LEU A 96 -7.34 -17.93 -14.66
C LEU A 96 -8.50 -16.99 -14.96
N THR A 97 -9.08 -16.44 -13.89
CA THR A 97 -10.04 -15.34 -14.00
C THR A 97 -9.36 -14.06 -14.46
N GLU A 98 -10.13 -13.06 -14.86
CA GLU A 98 -9.58 -11.73 -15.18
C GLU A 98 -8.85 -11.11 -13.98
N ALA A 99 -9.40 -11.28 -12.76
CA ALA A 99 -8.79 -10.81 -11.53
C ALA A 99 -7.41 -11.45 -11.27
N GLN A 100 -7.34 -12.78 -11.34
CA GLN A 100 -6.07 -13.51 -11.25
C GLN A 100 -5.08 -13.09 -12.34
N THR A 101 -5.56 -12.88 -13.57
CA THR A 101 -4.70 -12.43 -14.68
C THR A 101 -4.12 -11.05 -14.40
N LYS A 102 -4.92 -10.09 -13.92
CA LYS A 102 -4.46 -8.75 -13.57
C LYS A 102 -3.45 -8.77 -12.42
N ASP A 103 -3.76 -9.49 -11.34
CA ASP A 103 -2.88 -9.65 -10.19
C ASP A 103 -1.54 -10.29 -10.58
N LEU A 104 -1.57 -11.36 -11.38
CA LEU A 104 -0.37 -12.01 -11.92
C LEU A 104 0.48 -11.04 -12.76
N ARG A 105 -0.15 -10.28 -13.66
CA ARG A 105 0.56 -9.31 -14.52
C ARG A 105 1.16 -8.17 -13.71
N TYR A 106 0.42 -7.65 -12.74
CA TYR A 106 0.93 -6.62 -11.83
C TYR A 106 2.19 -7.11 -11.12
N VAL A 107 2.14 -8.27 -10.49
CA VAL A 107 3.29 -8.80 -9.73
C VAL A 107 4.49 -9.14 -10.60
N GLN A 108 4.27 -9.68 -11.80
CA GLN A 108 5.34 -9.96 -12.76
C GLN A 108 6.02 -8.68 -13.27
N ASN A 109 5.24 -7.67 -13.65
CA ASN A 109 5.75 -6.49 -14.34
C ASN A 109 6.22 -5.39 -13.39
N VAL A 110 5.50 -5.20 -12.27
CA VAL A 110 5.79 -4.14 -11.29
C VAL A 110 6.76 -4.64 -10.23
N LYS A 111 6.43 -5.73 -9.52
CA LYS A 111 7.24 -6.25 -8.39
C LYS A 111 8.40 -7.16 -8.81
N GLY A 112 8.36 -7.73 -10.01
CA GLY A 112 9.36 -8.67 -10.52
C GLY A 112 9.30 -10.08 -9.92
N THR A 113 8.27 -10.42 -9.14
CA THR A 113 8.10 -11.77 -8.58
C THR A 113 7.57 -12.73 -9.64
N LYS A 114 8.06 -13.97 -9.64
CA LYS A 114 7.62 -15.02 -10.58
C LYS A 114 6.58 -15.93 -9.92
N ALA A 115 5.66 -16.46 -10.71
CA ALA A 115 4.69 -17.45 -10.27
C ALA A 115 4.88 -18.73 -11.09
N LEU A 116 4.98 -19.87 -10.40
CA LEU A 116 5.19 -21.19 -10.98
C LEU A 116 3.91 -22.01 -10.88
N MET A 117 3.59 -22.73 -11.95
CA MET A 117 2.57 -23.77 -11.93
C MET A 117 3.03 -24.94 -11.05
N CYS A 118 2.16 -25.44 -10.17
CA CYS A 118 2.46 -26.58 -9.30
C CYS A 118 1.36 -27.64 -9.38
N PHE A 119 1.76 -28.91 -9.55
CA PHE A 119 0.88 -30.06 -9.47
C PHE A 119 1.68 -31.30 -9.04
N ILE A 120 1.01 -32.23 -8.35
CA ILE A 120 1.58 -33.53 -7.98
C ILE A 120 1.42 -34.47 -9.18
N VAL A 121 2.49 -35.16 -9.55
CA VAL A 121 2.43 -36.31 -10.45
C VAL A 121 2.33 -37.55 -9.58
N GLN A 122 1.25 -38.30 -9.72
CA GLN A 122 1.01 -39.53 -8.96
C GLN A 122 1.01 -40.70 -9.94
N ASN A 123 1.82 -41.72 -9.66
CA ASN A 123 1.92 -42.96 -10.44
C ASN A 123 0.86 -43.97 -9.99
#